data_AF-A0AAE4FRM1-F1
#
_entry.id   AF-A0AAE4FRM1-F1
#
_cell.length_a   1.000
_cell.length_b   1.000
_cell.length_c   1.000
_cell.angle_alpha   90.00
_cell.angle_beta   90.00
_cell.angle_gamma   90.00
#
_symmetry.space_group_name_H-M   'P 1'
#
loop_
_entity.id
_entity.type
_entity.pdbx_description
1 polymer ?
#
loop_
_entity_poly.entity_id
_entity_poly.type
_entity_poly.pdbx_seq_one_letter_code
_entity_poly.pdbx_strand_id
1 'polypeptide(L)'
;MFRTVPNLSVAISLFLGTGLTGCFGFFDANSKALAPYATKTLIPGQGLGNLELGKTTLAGFVNQIGAGQVTLIYGDEQGIELNFQGSQAAFLFIVTRACQDQAGVLRTHSEIYQNLKAFLAKYPACGELKLSSLSVAEPFFRGQTNRGVKLGDPLATANGQGEPLNRPGQFVAGADDSNFREFRGGIYIHYPNTGPTPEELFRGQPLSAQRLEEIQNQAQDPKISRITIFIPND
;
A
#
# COMPACT_ATOMS: atom_id res chain seq x y z
N MET A 1 67.94 0.34 -54.34
CA MET A 1 66.90 0.33 -55.38
C MET A 1 65.64 0.95 -54.79
N PHE A 2 65.19 2.07 -55.37
CA PHE A 2 64.01 2.83 -54.98
C PHE A 2 62.71 2.14 -55.42
N ARG A 3 61.69 2.09 -54.55
CA ARG A 3 60.23 2.12 -54.86
C ARG A 3 59.48 2.61 -53.60
N THR A 4 59.08 3.89 -53.54
CA THR A 4 57.71 4.43 -53.76
C THR A 4 56.64 4.01 -52.73
N VAL A 5 56.21 4.99 -51.91
CA VAL A 5 54.93 5.08 -51.17
C VAL A 5 53.81 5.54 -52.15
N PRO A 6 52.49 5.33 -51.91
CA PRO A 6 51.73 6.17 -50.96
C PRO A 6 50.43 5.60 -50.32
N ASN A 7 50.07 6.21 -49.17
CA ASN A 7 48.77 6.73 -48.73
C ASN A 7 47.47 5.91 -48.50
N LEU A 8 46.87 6.26 -47.34
CA LEU A 8 45.43 6.41 -46.98
C LEU A 8 44.54 5.16 -47.08
N SER A 9 43.91 4.71 -46.00
CA SER A 9 42.83 5.48 -45.36
C SER A 9 42.62 5.10 -43.89
N VAL A 10 42.39 6.13 -43.09
CA VAL A 10 41.93 6.10 -41.71
C VAL A 10 40.42 5.79 -41.69
N ALA A 11 40.00 4.74 -40.98
CA ALA A 11 38.61 4.55 -40.60
C ALA A 11 38.46 4.87 -39.11
N ILE A 12 38.00 6.09 -38.83
CA ILE A 12 37.50 6.51 -37.52
C ILE A 12 36.10 5.91 -37.37
N SER A 13 35.96 4.88 -36.56
CA SER A 13 34.65 4.40 -36.11
C SER A 13 34.22 5.19 -34.88
N LEU A 14 33.35 6.17 -35.11
CA LEU A 14 32.56 6.88 -34.13
C LEU A 14 31.63 5.88 -33.40
N PHE A 15 31.96 5.49 -32.17
CA PHE A 15 30.97 4.88 -31.26
C PHE A 15 30.28 6.00 -30.48
N LEU A 16 29.25 6.58 -31.11
CA LEU A 16 28.25 7.41 -30.46
C LEU A 16 26.97 6.58 -30.31
N GLY A 17 26.55 6.37 -29.07
CA GLY A 17 25.19 5.94 -28.76
C GLY A 17 25.07 4.60 -28.06
N THR A 18 25.19 4.60 -26.74
CA THR A 18 24.32 3.78 -25.91
C THR A 18 23.69 4.68 -24.87
N GLY A 19 22.43 5.04 -25.15
CA GLY A 19 21.62 5.91 -24.35
C GLY A 19 21.43 5.38 -22.93
N LEU A 20 21.38 6.32 -22.01
CA LEU A 20 20.69 6.20 -20.75
C LEU A 20 19.23 5.82 -21.02
N THR A 21 18.91 4.53 -20.97
CA THR A 21 17.53 4.05 -20.92
C THR A 21 17.35 3.15 -19.71
N GLY A 22 16.86 3.76 -18.64
CA GLY A 22 15.78 3.19 -17.83
C GLY A 22 16.15 2.08 -16.84
N CYS A 23 16.64 2.45 -15.66
CA CYS A 23 16.32 1.75 -14.42
C CYS A 23 14.85 2.02 -14.03
N PHE A 24 13.90 1.64 -14.88
CA PHE A 24 12.46 1.62 -14.56
C PHE A 24 11.92 0.28 -15.02
N GLY A 25 12.11 -0.75 -14.20
CA GLY A 25 11.80 -2.11 -14.64
C GLY A 25 11.48 -3.04 -13.49
N PHE A 26 10.36 -2.79 -12.80
CA PHE A 26 9.37 -3.79 -12.36
C PHE A 26 8.06 -3.07 -12.02
N PHE A 27 7.46 -2.36 -12.99
CA PHE A 27 6.06 -1.98 -12.89
C PHE A 27 5.22 -3.19 -13.32
N ASP A 28 4.79 -4.00 -12.36
CA ASP A 28 3.81 -5.07 -12.56
C ASP A 28 2.60 -4.53 -13.34
N ALA A 29 2.02 -5.30 -14.28
CA ALA A 29 0.87 -4.85 -15.07
C ALA A 29 -0.29 -4.37 -14.19
N ASN A 30 -0.43 -4.97 -13.00
CA ASN A 30 -1.35 -4.58 -11.94
C ASN A 30 -1.12 -3.14 -11.43
N SER A 31 0.11 -2.63 -11.48
CA SER A 31 0.44 -1.26 -11.07
C SER A 31 -0.11 -0.21 -12.03
N LYS A 32 -0.28 -0.55 -13.32
CA LYS A 32 -0.86 0.38 -14.31
C LYS A 32 -2.36 0.56 -14.12
N ALA A 33 -3.09 -0.50 -13.76
CA ALA A 33 -4.53 -0.42 -13.52
C ALA A 33 -4.88 0.49 -12.33
N LEU A 34 -3.96 0.61 -11.36
CA LEU A 34 -4.11 1.51 -10.22
C LEU A 34 -3.66 2.96 -10.48
N ALA A 35 -2.97 3.24 -11.58
CA ALA A 35 -2.47 4.58 -11.88
C ALA A 35 -3.56 5.69 -11.86
N PRO A 36 -4.80 5.47 -12.33
CA PRO A 36 -5.86 6.48 -12.28
C PRO A 36 -6.27 6.91 -10.86
N TYR A 37 -5.90 6.15 -9.84
CA TYR A 37 -6.26 6.40 -8.44
C TYR A 37 -5.19 7.16 -7.65
N ALA A 38 -3.96 7.25 -8.18
CA ALA A 38 -2.81 7.84 -7.48
C ALA A 38 -3.05 9.28 -7.01
N THR A 39 -3.90 10.05 -7.69
CA THR A 39 -4.20 11.45 -7.38
C THR A 39 -5.65 11.69 -6.97
N LYS A 40 -6.45 10.63 -6.82
CA LYS A 40 -7.86 10.76 -6.43
C LYS A 40 -8.00 11.14 -4.96
N THR A 41 -9.13 11.76 -4.65
CA THR A 41 -9.47 12.09 -3.27
C THR A 41 -9.88 10.82 -2.51
N LEU A 42 -9.31 10.61 -1.32
CA LEU A 42 -9.76 9.61 -0.36
C LEU A 42 -10.95 10.16 0.41
N ILE A 43 -12.08 9.46 0.35
CA ILE A 43 -13.30 9.88 1.03
C ILE A 43 -13.73 8.77 1.99
N PRO A 44 -13.69 8.99 3.31
CA PRO A 44 -14.07 7.98 4.30
C PRO A 44 -15.53 7.54 4.13
N GLY A 45 -15.81 6.26 4.37
CA GLY A 45 -17.12 5.65 4.10
C GLY A 45 -17.53 5.59 2.62
N GLN A 46 -16.80 6.24 1.71
CA GLN A 46 -17.08 6.21 0.27
C GLN A 46 -16.03 5.43 -0.50
N GLY A 47 -14.73 5.75 -0.38
CA GLY A 47 -13.64 5.02 -1.04
C GLY A 47 -12.67 5.91 -1.82
N LEU A 48 -12.13 5.38 -2.92
CA LEU A 48 -11.10 6.00 -3.77
C LEU A 48 -11.52 5.95 -5.25
N GLY A 49 -12.01 7.08 -5.77
CA GLY A 49 -12.57 7.11 -7.13
C GLY A 49 -13.82 6.21 -7.23
N ASN A 50 -13.82 5.24 -8.15
CA ASN A 50 -14.88 4.24 -8.28
C ASN A 50 -14.63 2.95 -7.46
N LEU A 51 -13.58 2.90 -6.65
CA LEU A 51 -13.37 1.82 -5.69
C LEU A 51 -14.11 2.20 -4.40
N GLU A 52 -15.38 1.83 -4.34
CA GLU A 52 -16.30 2.24 -3.29
C GLU A 52 -16.34 1.23 -2.13
N LEU A 53 -16.18 1.72 -0.90
CA LEU A 53 -16.32 0.91 0.31
C LEU A 53 -17.75 0.39 0.43
N GLY A 54 -17.92 -0.88 0.84
CA GLY A 54 -19.22 -1.52 1.01
C GLY A 54 -19.97 -1.82 -0.30
N LYS A 55 -19.39 -1.50 -1.46
CA LYS A 55 -20.01 -1.69 -2.78
C LYS A 55 -19.12 -2.46 -3.75
N THR A 56 -17.83 -2.11 -3.86
CA THR A 56 -16.90 -2.82 -4.75
C THR A 56 -16.70 -4.25 -4.24
N THR A 57 -17.03 -5.23 -5.06
CA THR A 57 -16.87 -6.65 -4.73
C THR A 57 -15.45 -7.14 -5.06
N LEU A 58 -15.00 -8.19 -4.39
CA LEU A 58 -13.68 -8.80 -4.61
C LEU A 58 -13.54 -9.30 -6.06
N ALA A 59 -14.57 -9.96 -6.60
CA ALA A 59 -14.57 -10.39 -8.00
C ALA A 59 -14.55 -9.20 -8.96
N GLY A 60 -15.31 -8.14 -8.69
CA GLY A 60 -15.30 -6.91 -9.49
C GLY A 60 -13.92 -6.25 -9.50
N PHE A 61 -13.31 -6.14 -8.32
CA PHE A 61 -11.96 -5.60 -8.15
C PHE A 61 -10.93 -6.42 -8.92
N VAL A 62 -10.89 -7.74 -8.74
CA VAL A 62 -9.92 -8.62 -9.39
C VAL A 62 -10.07 -8.61 -10.92
N ASN A 63 -11.30 -8.46 -11.43
CA ASN A 63 -11.52 -8.37 -12.88
C ASN A 63 -11.10 -7.02 -13.46
N GLN A 64 -11.24 -5.92 -12.72
CA GLN A 64 -10.91 -4.58 -13.19
C GLN A 64 -9.44 -4.21 -12.98
N ILE A 65 -8.87 -4.58 -11.84
CA ILE A 65 -7.54 -4.16 -11.39
C ILE A 65 -6.54 -5.32 -11.43
N GLY A 66 -6.97 -6.53 -11.06
CA GLY A 66 -6.11 -7.68 -10.82
C GLY A 66 -6.04 -8.05 -9.34
N ALA A 67 -5.32 -9.12 -9.03
CA ALA A 67 -5.25 -9.67 -7.67
C ALA A 67 -4.09 -9.10 -6.83
N GLY A 68 -3.06 -8.52 -7.47
CA GLY A 68 -1.84 -8.11 -6.76
C GLY A 68 -1.22 -9.29 -5.98
N GLN A 69 -0.58 -8.97 -4.87
CA GLN A 69 -0.18 -9.97 -3.87
C GLN A 69 -1.32 -10.22 -2.89
N VAL A 70 -1.76 -11.47 -2.79
CA VAL A 70 -2.83 -11.87 -1.86
C VAL A 70 -2.24 -12.22 -0.50
N THR A 71 -2.76 -11.60 0.56
CA THR A 71 -2.47 -11.93 1.95
C THR A 71 -3.76 -12.36 2.63
N LEU A 72 -3.70 -13.45 3.41
CA LEU A 72 -4.80 -13.80 4.31
C LEU A 72 -4.48 -13.28 5.70
N ILE A 73 -5.37 -12.46 6.24
CA ILE A 73 -5.24 -11.89 7.57
C ILE A 73 -6.18 -12.63 8.52
N TYR A 74 -5.67 -13.00 9.69
CA TYR A 74 -6.38 -13.76 10.72
C TYR A 74 -6.36 -13.00 12.05
N GLY A 75 -7.53 -12.80 12.64
CA GLY A 75 -7.74 -12.33 14.00
C GLY A 75 -9.10 -12.84 14.49
N ASP A 76 -9.84 -12.00 15.21
CA ASP A 76 -11.26 -12.26 15.52
C ASP A 76 -12.12 -12.30 14.24
N GLU A 77 -11.68 -11.58 13.21
CA GLU A 77 -12.20 -11.62 11.85
C GLU A 77 -11.16 -12.23 10.89
N GLN A 78 -11.62 -12.73 9.74
CA GLN A 78 -10.74 -13.18 8.65
C GLN A 78 -10.86 -12.24 7.47
N GLY A 79 -9.76 -11.98 6.78
CA GLY A 79 -9.72 -11.07 5.64
C GLY A 79 -8.87 -11.58 4.49
N ILE A 80 -9.28 -11.21 3.28
CA ILE A 80 -8.44 -11.28 2.09
C ILE A 80 -7.96 -9.86 1.81
N GLU A 81 -6.65 -9.65 1.92
CA GLU A 81 -6.02 -8.38 1.58
C GLU A 81 -5.28 -8.49 0.26
N LEU A 82 -5.52 -7.55 -0.64
CA LEU A 82 -4.81 -7.42 -1.90
C LEU A 82 -3.80 -6.28 -1.81
N ASN A 83 -2.53 -6.61 -1.91
CA ASN A 83 -1.40 -5.70 -1.81
C ASN A 83 -0.82 -5.39 -3.19
N PHE A 84 -0.54 -4.11 -3.44
CA PHE A 84 0.04 -3.64 -4.69
C PHE A 84 1.22 -2.72 -4.42
N GLN A 85 2.18 -2.73 -5.35
CA GLN A 85 3.35 -1.84 -5.33
C GLN A 85 4.15 -1.94 -4.02
N GLY A 86 4.39 -3.16 -3.52
CA GLY A 86 5.10 -3.36 -2.25
C GLY A 86 4.31 -2.81 -1.05
N SER A 87 3.01 -3.10 -0.98
CA SER A 87 2.08 -2.66 0.08
C SER A 87 1.87 -1.15 0.17
N GLN A 88 2.21 -0.39 -0.88
CA GLN A 88 1.87 1.04 -0.96
C GLN A 88 0.39 1.28 -1.26
N ALA A 89 -0.31 0.27 -1.76
CA ALA A 89 -1.77 0.23 -1.79
C ALA A 89 -2.24 -1.14 -1.28
N ALA A 90 -3.14 -1.14 -0.31
CA ALA A 90 -3.74 -2.36 0.25
C ALA A 90 -5.26 -2.23 0.27
N PHE A 91 -5.96 -3.31 -0.08
CA PHE A 91 -7.42 -3.36 -0.16
C PHE A 91 -7.90 -4.58 0.61
N LEU A 92 -8.72 -4.37 1.64
CA LEU A 92 -9.18 -5.44 2.53
C LEU A 92 -10.63 -5.80 2.26
N PHE A 93 -10.86 -7.10 2.11
CA PHE A 93 -12.17 -7.72 1.98
C PHE A 93 -12.38 -8.66 3.16
N ILE A 94 -13.32 -8.33 4.04
CA ILE A 94 -13.62 -9.15 5.23
C ILE A 94 -14.42 -10.37 4.79
N VAL A 95 -13.98 -11.55 5.23
CA VAL A 95 -14.60 -12.83 4.91
C VAL A 95 -15.95 -12.91 5.61
N THR A 96 -17.00 -13.07 4.82
CA THR A 96 -18.35 -13.29 5.33
C THR A 96 -18.60 -14.77 5.61
N ARG A 97 -19.61 -15.05 6.43
CA ARG A 97 -20.10 -16.41 6.66
C ARG A 97 -20.47 -17.13 5.36
N ALA A 98 -21.07 -16.45 4.38
CA ALA A 98 -21.42 -17.06 3.11
C ALA A 98 -20.20 -17.57 2.32
N CYS A 99 -19.11 -16.79 2.30
CA CYS A 99 -17.85 -17.26 1.71
C CYS A 99 -17.26 -18.43 2.51
N GLN A 100 -17.27 -18.33 3.85
CA GLN A 100 -16.73 -19.38 4.72
C GLN A 100 -17.52 -20.69 4.61
N ASP A 101 -18.84 -20.65 4.52
CA ASP A 101 -19.69 -21.84 4.36
C ASP A 101 -19.44 -22.52 3.01
N GLN A 102 -19.08 -21.76 1.96
CA GLN A 102 -18.82 -22.30 0.63
C GLN A 102 -17.38 -22.81 0.46
N ALA A 103 -16.40 -22.05 0.93
CA ALA A 103 -14.98 -22.35 0.75
C ALA A 103 -14.37 -23.11 1.94
N GLY A 104 -15.00 -23.10 3.12
CA GLY A 104 -14.39 -23.60 4.35
C GLY A 104 -13.21 -22.73 4.79
N VAL A 105 -12.13 -23.37 5.23
CA VAL A 105 -10.95 -22.66 5.74
C VAL A 105 -10.08 -22.16 4.58
N LEU A 106 -10.01 -20.84 4.37
CA LEU A 106 -9.34 -20.26 3.19
C LEU A 106 -7.88 -20.70 2.99
N ARG A 107 -7.09 -20.84 4.07
CA ARG A 107 -5.66 -21.24 3.96
C ARG A 107 -5.43 -22.62 3.33
N THR A 108 -6.45 -23.47 3.26
CA THR A 108 -6.32 -24.79 2.63
C THR A 108 -6.35 -24.72 1.10
N HIS A 109 -6.72 -23.56 0.55
CA HIS A 109 -6.84 -23.32 -0.89
C HIS A 109 -5.64 -22.57 -1.42
N SER A 110 -4.57 -23.30 -1.78
CA SER A 110 -3.35 -22.72 -2.35
C SER A 110 -3.60 -21.85 -3.59
N GLU A 111 -4.65 -22.19 -4.35
CA GLU A 111 -5.15 -21.43 -5.51
C GLU A 111 -5.49 -19.97 -5.20
N ILE A 112 -5.84 -19.61 -3.96
CA ILE A 112 -6.12 -18.22 -3.57
C ILE A 112 -4.92 -17.30 -3.78
N TYR A 113 -3.70 -17.81 -3.58
CA TYR A 113 -2.46 -17.04 -3.70
C TYR A 113 -1.92 -17.02 -5.13
N GLN A 114 -2.15 -18.09 -5.88
CA GLN A 114 -1.57 -18.28 -7.21
C GLN A 114 -2.48 -17.77 -8.33
N ASN A 115 -3.79 -17.97 -8.17
CA ASN A 115 -4.78 -17.61 -9.16
C ASN A 115 -6.11 -17.30 -8.48
N LEU A 116 -6.16 -16.13 -7.83
CA LEU A 116 -7.35 -15.67 -7.13
C LEU A 116 -8.59 -15.68 -8.05
N LYS A 117 -8.44 -15.36 -9.33
CA LYS A 117 -9.57 -15.38 -10.28
C LYS A 117 -10.18 -16.78 -10.43
N ALA A 118 -9.37 -17.83 -10.50
CA ALA A 118 -9.85 -19.21 -10.53
C ALA A 118 -10.51 -19.62 -9.21
N PHE A 119 -9.93 -19.22 -8.07
CA PHE A 119 -10.53 -19.44 -6.76
C PHE A 119 -11.94 -18.80 -6.68
N LEU A 120 -12.09 -17.54 -7.09
CA LEU A 120 -13.38 -16.84 -7.05
C LEU A 120 -14.41 -17.42 -8.02
N ALA A 121 -13.99 -17.96 -9.16
CA ALA A 121 -14.88 -18.68 -10.07
C ALA A 121 -15.44 -19.97 -9.45
N LYS A 122 -14.63 -20.65 -8.62
CA LYS A 122 -15.01 -21.88 -7.90
C LYS A 122 -15.84 -21.59 -6.64
N TYR A 123 -15.57 -20.47 -5.97
CA TYR A 123 -16.28 -20.03 -4.76
C TYR A 123 -16.94 -18.64 -4.94
N PRO A 124 -18.03 -18.53 -5.72
CA PRO A 124 -18.70 -17.26 -5.99
C PRO A 124 -19.07 -16.40 -4.77
N ALA A 125 -19.44 -16.98 -3.63
CA ALA A 125 -19.76 -16.21 -2.43
C ALA A 125 -18.55 -15.43 -1.89
N CYS A 126 -17.33 -15.91 -2.14
CA CYS A 126 -16.10 -15.17 -1.86
C CYS A 126 -15.85 -14.05 -2.88
N GLY A 127 -16.41 -14.15 -4.10
CA GLY A 127 -16.41 -13.07 -5.08
C GLY A 127 -17.25 -11.86 -4.65
N GLU A 128 -18.30 -12.09 -3.86
CA GLU A 128 -19.24 -11.06 -3.37
C GLU A 128 -18.76 -10.31 -2.11
N LEU A 129 -17.58 -10.66 -1.56
CA LEU A 129 -17.01 -9.93 -0.46
C LEU A 129 -16.81 -8.46 -0.86
N LYS A 130 -17.23 -7.55 0.00
CA LYS A 130 -17.19 -6.11 -0.27
C LYS A 130 -15.91 -5.50 0.28
N LEU A 131 -15.39 -4.51 -0.43
CA LEU A 131 -14.25 -3.71 0.01
C LEU A 131 -14.61 -3.04 1.34
N SER A 132 -13.92 -3.43 2.41
CA SER A 132 -14.18 -2.95 3.77
C SER A 132 -13.36 -1.70 4.07
N SER A 133 -12.08 -1.74 3.68
CA SER A 133 -11.15 -0.65 3.87
C SER A 133 -10.07 -0.68 2.79
N LEU A 134 -9.43 0.47 2.61
CA LEU A 134 -8.28 0.60 1.74
C LEU A 134 -7.24 1.52 2.38
N SER A 135 -5.98 1.23 2.11
CA SER A 135 -4.83 1.93 2.67
C SER A 135 -3.86 2.33 1.57
N VAL A 136 -3.31 3.54 1.66
CA VAL A 136 -2.35 4.06 0.68
C VAL A 136 -1.16 4.74 1.33
N ALA A 137 0.00 4.64 0.67
CA ALA A 137 1.26 5.23 1.07
C ALA A 137 2.04 5.77 -0.16
N GLU A 138 3.14 6.47 0.11
CA GLU A 138 4.06 6.93 -0.93
C GLU A 138 4.96 5.80 -1.43
N PRO A 139 5.53 5.91 -2.64
CA PRO A 139 5.27 6.93 -3.68
C PRO A 139 4.00 6.71 -4.52
N PHE A 140 3.24 5.63 -4.32
CA PHE A 140 2.03 5.33 -5.09
C PHE A 140 1.01 6.47 -5.05
N PHE A 141 0.63 6.92 -3.86
CA PHE A 141 -0.43 7.90 -3.67
C PHE A 141 0.13 9.31 -3.49
N ARG A 142 -0.43 10.25 -4.22
CA ARG A 142 -0.10 11.69 -4.22
C ARG A 142 -1.35 12.57 -4.13
N GLY A 143 -2.51 11.94 -3.91
CA GLY A 143 -3.77 12.62 -3.67
C GLY A 143 -3.86 13.15 -2.24
N GLN A 144 -5.10 13.36 -1.79
CA GLN A 144 -5.40 13.87 -0.46
C GLN A 144 -6.74 13.30 0.03
N THR A 145 -7.03 13.45 1.31
CA THR A 145 -8.37 13.19 1.84
C THR A 145 -9.35 14.31 1.43
N ASN A 146 -10.65 14.08 1.60
CA ASN A 146 -11.68 15.12 1.45
C ASN A 146 -11.53 16.30 2.44
N ARG A 147 -10.65 16.18 3.44
CA ARG A 147 -10.30 17.25 4.38
C ARG A 147 -8.96 17.91 4.08
N GLY A 148 -8.35 17.59 2.94
CA GLY A 148 -7.10 18.18 2.49
C GLY A 148 -5.81 17.57 3.06
N VAL A 149 -5.92 16.54 3.91
CA VAL A 149 -4.75 15.85 4.51
C VAL A 149 -4.03 15.01 3.47
N LYS A 150 -2.70 15.09 3.41
CA LYS A 150 -1.83 14.38 2.46
C LYS A 150 -0.80 13.52 3.17
N LEU A 151 -0.22 12.58 2.43
CA LEU A 151 1.00 11.91 2.85
C LEU A 151 2.15 12.92 2.93
N GLY A 152 3.04 12.75 3.90
CA GLY A 152 4.14 13.67 4.18
C GLY A 152 3.76 14.93 4.96
N ASP A 153 2.46 15.24 5.12
CA ASP A 153 2.02 16.34 5.99
C ASP A 153 2.40 16.04 7.46
N PRO A 154 2.65 17.09 8.28
CA PRO A 154 2.70 16.97 9.73
C PRO A 154 1.44 16.33 10.31
N LEU A 155 1.59 15.49 11.33
CA LEU A 155 0.44 14.91 12.06
C LEU A 155 -0.49 15.99 12.63
N ALA A 156 0.06 17.15 13.01
CA ALA A 156 -0.70 18.31 13.46
C ALA A 156 -1.74 18.79 12.43
N THR A 157 -1.45 18.65 11.13
CA THR A 157 -2.39 18.97 10.06
C THR A 157 -3.64 18.09 10.13
N ALA A 158 -3.49 16.79 10.38
CA ALA A 158 -4.63 15.88 10.55
C ALA A 158 -5.46 16.22 11.80
N ASN A 159 -4.79 16.56 12.92
CA ASN A 159 -5.46 16.97 14.16
C ASN A 159 -6.26 18.27 13.99
N GLY A 160 -5.78 19.22 13.18
CA GLY A 160 -6.55 20.43 12.87
C GLY A 160 -7.81 20.17 12.03
N GLN A 161 -7.93 19.00 11.40
CA GLN A 161 -9.02 18.63 10.50
C GLN A 161 -9.97 17.58 11.10
N GLY A 162 -9.78 17.19 12.37
CA GLY A 162 -10.67 16.24 13.03
C GLY A 162 -10.23 15.88 14.44
N GLU A 163 -11.16 15.29 15.19
CA GLU A 163 -10.89 14.84 16.55
C GLU A 163 -10.34 13.40 16.56
N PRO A 164 -9.25 13.14 17.31
CA PRO A 164 -8.77 11.79 17.52
C PRO A 164 -9.78 10.99 18.35
N LEU A 165 -10.05 9.77 17.92
CA LEU A 165 -10.77 8.77 18.71
C LEU A 165 -9.77 7.76 19.26
N ASN A 166 -10.05 7.27 20.46
CA ASN A 166 -9.27 6.22 21.09
C ASN A 166 -10.21 5.10 21.54
N ARG A 167 -10.51 4.19 20.61
CA ARG A 167 -11.28 2.96 20.86
C ARG A 167 -10.53 1.76 20.27
N PRO A 168 -10.84 0.52 20.69
CA PRO A 168 -10.23 -0.67 20.14
C PRO A 168 -10.36 -0.68 18.61
N GLY A 169 -9.26 -0.98 17.92
CA GLY A 169 -9.15 -0.83 16.48
C GLY A 169 -10.09 -1.74 15.69
N GLN A 170 -10.55 -1.26 14.54
CA GLN A 170 -11.27 -2.05 13.56
C GLN A 170 -10.30 -2.84 12.67
N PHE A 171 -10.74 -3.97 12.14
CA PHE A 171 -9.98 -4.74 11.17
C PHE A 171 -9.89 -4.00 9.83
N VAL A 172 -8.69 -3.52 9.48
CA VAL A 172 -8.46 -2.61 8.34
C VAL A 172 -7.25 -2.98 7.49
N ALA A 173 -7.25 -2.51 6.24
CA ALA A 173 -6.18 -2.71 5.28
C ALA A 173 -4.87 -2.03 5.68
N GLY A 174 -3.75 -2.60 5.28
CA GLY A 174 -2.42 -2.00 5.36
C GLY A 174 -1.97 -1.68 6.79
N ALA A 175 -2.54 -2.37 7.78
CA ALA A 175 -2.09 -2.27 9.16
C ALA A 175 -0.63 -2.77 9.24
N ASP A 176 0.27 -1.85 9.54
CA ASP A 176 1.69 -2.09 9.76
C ASP A 176 2.05 -1.77 11.23
N ASP A 177 3.30 -2.03 11.64
CA ASP A 177 3.82 -1.76 12.99
C ASP A 177 4.01 -0.25 13.29
N SER A 178 3.35 0.63 12.53
CA SER A 178 3.39 2.07 12.74
C SER A 178 2.47 2.51 13.86
N ASN A 179 2.74 3.68 14.43
CA ASN A 179 1.78 4.32 15.31
C ASN A 179 0.61 4.82 14.45
N PHE A 180 -0.61 4.65 14.93
CA PHE A 180 -1.80 5.17 14.25
C PHE A 180 -2.71 5.94 15.19
N ARG A 181 -3.52 6.81 14.59
CA ARG A 181 -4.62 7.53 15.26
C ARG A 181 -5.90 7.33 14.46
N GLU A 182 -6.99 7.00 15.16
CA GLU A 182 -8.33 7.05 14.59
C GLU A 182 -8.83 8.48 14.59
N PHE A 183 -9.51 8.88 13.53
CA PHE A 183 -10.24 10.14 13.48
C PHE A 183 -11.71 9.89 13.21
N ARG A 184 -12.57 10.74 13.77
CA ARG A 184 -14.01 10.68 13.52
C ARG A 184 -14.30 10.64 12.02
N GLY A 185 -15.14 9.69 11.63
CA GLY A 185 -15.55 9.51 10.24
C GLY A 185 -14.81 8.41 9.49
N GLY A 186 -14.01 7.57 10.16
CA GLY A 186 -13.48 6.34 9.55
C GLY A 186 -12.14 6.51 8.83
N ILE A 187 -11.21 7.23 9.46
CA ILE A 187 -9.83 7.42 8.97
C ILE A 187 -8.85 6.93 10.03
N TYR A 188 -7.88 6.12 9.63
CA TYR A 188 -6.63 5.94 10.35
C TYR A 188 -5.51 6.70 9.65
N ILE A 189 -4.80 7.50 10.43
CA ILE A 189 -3.55 8.16 10.02
C ILE A 189 -2.40 7.44 10.69
N HIS A 190 -1.49 6.94 9.87
CA HIS A 190 -0.30 6.22 10.28
C HIS A 190 0.91 7.15 10.18
N TYR A 191 1.82 7.02 11.14
CA TYR A 191 3.08 7.76 11.18
C TYR A 191 4.17 6.88 11.80
N PRO A 192 5.45 7.11 11.46
CA PRO A 192 6.55 6.26 11.91
C PRO A 192 6.54 6.06 13.43
N ASN A 193 6.83 4.83 13.86
CA ASN A 193 7.18 4.61 15.24
C ASN A 193 8.57 5.19 15.47
N THR A 194 8.63 6.33 16.16
CA THR A 194 9.87 7.06 16.41
C THR A 194 10.65 6.50 17.59
N GLY A 195 10.19 5.41 18.21
CA GLY A 195 10.86 4.77 19.33
C GLY A 195 12.11 3.97 18.96
N PRO A 196 12.81 3.42 19.97
CA PRO A 196 13.91 2.49 19.74
C PRO A 196 13.40 1.21 19.05
N THR A 197 14.16 0.67 18.11
CA THR A 197 13.77 -0.60 17.45
C THR A 197 13.85 -1.76 18.43
N PRO A 198 13.12 -2.87 18.19
CA PRO A 198 13.27 -4.09 18.98
C PRO A 198 14.73 -4.53 19.10
N GLU A 199 15.51 -4.49 18.01
CA GLU A 199 16.93 -4.84 18.02
C GLU A 199 17.76 -3.91 18.90
N GLU A 200 17.46 -2.60 18.90
CA GLU A 200 18.09 -1.63 19.79
C GLU A 200 17.79 -1.93 21.27
N LEU A 201 16.55 -2.33 21.57
CA LEU A 201 16.13 -2.74 22.91
C LEU A 201 16.76 -4.07 23.34
N PHE A 202 16.84 -5.05 22.44
CA PHE A 202 17.38 -6.39 22.72
C PHE A 202 18.89 -6.41 22.95
N ARG A 203 19.64 -5.46 22.37
CA ARG A 203 21.10 -5.38 22.57
C ARG A 203 21.49 -4.97 23.99
N GLY A 204 20.56 -4.48 24.81
CA GLY A 204 20.81 -4.11 26.22
C GLY A 204 21.80 -2.97 26.42
N GLN A 205 22.27 -2.34 25.35
CA GLN A 205 23.13 -1.15 25.40
C GLN A 205 22.27 0.11 25.38
N PRO A 206 22.63 1.15 26.14
CA PRO A 206 21.95 2.44 26.04
C PRO A 206 22.09 3.02 24.63
N LEU A 207 21.02 3.65 24.14
CA LEU A 207 21.03 4.35 22.85
C LEU A 207 22.06 5.48 22.86
N SER A 208 22.69 5.73 21.72
CA SER A 208 23.60 6.87 21.57
C SER A 208 22.84 8.20 21.74
N ALA A 209 23.55 9.25 22.16
CA ALA A 209 22.96 10.59 22.26
C ALA A 209 22.39 11.08 20.91
N GLN A 210 23.09 10.78 19.82
CA GLN A 210 22.62 11.06 18.46
C GLN A 210 21.33 10.32 18.13
N ARG A 211 21.21 9.03 18.50
CA ARG A 211 19.99 8.26 18.28
C ARG A 211 18.83 8.80 19.12
N LEU A 212 19.09 9.22 20.36
CA LEU A 212 18.08 9.86 21.20
C LEU A 212 17.61 11.21 20.62
N GLU A 213 18.52 12.00 20.06
CA GLU A 213 18.21 13.26 19.38
C GLU A 213 17.39 13.03 18.10
N GLU A 214 17.73 12.01 17.30
CA GLU A 214 16.92 11.60 16.14
C GLU A 214 15.50 11.20 16.54
N ILE A 215 15.36 10.38 17.59
CA ILE A 215 14.07 9.97 18.14
C ILE A 215 13.26 11.19 18.59
N GLN A 216 13.89 12.12 19.31
CA GLN A 216 13.24 13.34 19.78
C GLN A 216 12.79 14.25 18.63
N ASN A 217 13.66 14.46 17.64
CA ASN A 217 13.34 15.30 16.49
C ASN A 217 12.21 14.68 15.64
N GLN A 218 12.21 13.36 15.44
CA GLN A 218 11.13 12.66 14.75
C GLN A 218 9.83 12.68 15.55
N ALA A 219 9.89 12.62 16.88
CA ALA A 219 8.73 12.68 17.75
C ALA A 219 8.09 14.08 17.82
N GLN A 220 8.86 15.14 17.57
CA GLN A 220 8.35 16.52 17.59
C GLN A 220 7.49 16.86 16.37
N ASP A 221 7.84 16.35 15.18
CA ASP A 221 7.09 16.59 13.94
C ASP A 221 6.90 15.30 13.13
N PRO A 222 6.10 14.33 13.66
CA PRO A 222 5.85 13.09 12.94
C PRO A 222 5.04 13.39 11.67
N LYS A 223 5.52 12.84 10.56
CA LYS A 223 4.87 12.97 9.25
C LYS A 223 4.00 11.77 8.96
N ILE A 224 2.89 12.04 8.27
CA ILE A 224 1.94 11.00 7.85
C ILE A 224 2.62 10.10 6.80
N SER A 225 2.77 8.82 7.11
CA SER A 225 3.38 7.83 6.21
C SER A 225 2.34 7.03 5.43
N ARG A 226 1.13 6.90 5.97
CA ARG A 226 0.04 6.11 5.38
C ARG A 226 -1.32 6.62 5.84
N ILE A 227 -2.31 6.50 4.95
CA ILE A 227 -3.70 6.86 5.22
C ILE A 227 -4.57 5.65 4.90
N THR A 228 -5.39 5.24 5.86
CA THR A 228 -6.35 4.15 5.71
C THR A 228 -7.75 4.70 5.92
N ILE A 229 -8.67 4.39 5.00
CA ILE A 229 -10.08 4.75 5.12
C ILE A 229 -10.95 3.49 5.23
N PHE A 230 -12.01 3.58 6.01
CA PHE A 230 -12.94 2.49 6.28
C PHE A 230 -14.36 3.02 6.49
N ILE A 231 -15.34 2.10 6.54
CA ILE A 231 -16.70 2.42 6.98
C ILE A 231 -16.70 2.36 8.51
N PRO A 232 -16.96 3.48 9.21
CA PRO A 232 -17.03 3.45 10.67
C PRO A 232 -18.16 2.52 11.12
N ASN A 233 -17.89 1.72 12.16
CA ASN A 233 -18.97 1.09 12.91
C ASN A 233 -19.72 2.19 13.68
N ASP A 234 -21.01 2.35 13.36
CA ASP A 234 -21.95 3.24 14.04
C ASP A 234 -22.13 2.85 15.52
#